data_AF-A0A7J9C5M1-F1
#
_entry.id   AF-A0A7J9C5M1-F1
#
_cell.length_a   1.000
_cell.length_b   1.000
_cell.length_c   1.000
_cell.angle_alpha   90.00
_cell.angle_beta   90.00
_cell.angle_gamma   90.00
#
_symmetry.space_group_name_H-M   'P 1'
#
loop_
_entity.id
_entity.type
_entity.pdbx_description
1 polymer ?
#
loop_
_entity_poly.entity_id
_entity_poly.type
_entity_poly.pdbx_seq_one_letter_code
_entity_poly.pdbx_strand_id
1 'polypeptide(L)'
;MAKEKLNREAMYQILKSLWFTKDEVSFVALNEDVILEKFENIEVRSRILNLMPWFFNQCLFAMLPFIKGQELDGYDFNITPFWIRIFNIP
;
A
#
# COMPACT_ATOMS: atom_id res chain seq x y z
N MET A 1 -13.14 -15.84 -10.58
CA MET A 1 -13.08 -14.52 -9.93
C MET A 1 -12.79 -13.51 -11.04
N ALA A 2 -13.58 -12.45 -11.15
CA ALA A 2 -13.47 -11.53 -12.29
C ALA A 2 -12.05 -10.96 -12.35
N LYS A 3 -11.31 -11.27 -13.42
CA LYS A 3 -10.06 -10.60 -13.81
C LYS A 3 -10.40 -9.20 -14.31
N GLU A 4 -11.05 -8.41 -13.47
CA GLU A 4 -11.22 -7.00 -13.78
C GLU A 4 -9.82 -6.40 -13.74
N LYS A 5 -9.34 -5.94 -14.90
CA LYS A 5 -8.00 -5.42 -15.07
C LYS A 5 -7.88 -4.19 -14.17
N LEU A 6 -7.19 -4.32 -13.03
CA LEU A 6 -7.02 -3.25 -12.05
C LEU A 6 -6.50 -1.99 -12.77
N ASN A 7 -7.30 -0.92 -12.75
CA ASN A 7 -6.88 0.37 -13.29
C ASN A 7 -5.87 1.00 -12.33
N ARG A 8 -4.58 0.77 -12.59
CA ARG A 8 -3.47 1.20 -11.73
C ARG A 8 -3.38 2.72 -11.62
N GLU A 9 -3.58 3.46 -12.71
CA GLU A 9 -3.63 4.92 -12.67
C GLU A 9 -4.70 5.43 -11.71
N ALA A 10 -5.92 4.88 -11.78
CA ALA A 10 -6.99 5.26 -10.87
C ALA A 10 -6.63 4.91 -9.41
N MET A 11 -6.04 3.74 -9.19
CA MET A 11 -5.56 3.34 -7.86
C MET A 11 -4.50 4.30 -7.31
N TYR A 12 -3.49 4.67 -8.11
CA TYR A 12 -2.43 5.59 -7.68
C TYR A 12 -2.98 6.97 -7.30
N GLN A 13 -3.95 7.49 -8.05
CA GLN A 13 -4.60 8.76 -7.71
C GLN A 13 -5.35 8.67 -6.39
N ILE A 14 -6.04 7.57 -6.15
CA ILE A 14 -6.82 7.37 -4.92
C ILE A 14 -5.88 7.15 -3.72
N LEU A 15 -4.81 6.38 -3.87
CA LEU A 15 -3.79 6.20 -2.83
C LEU A 15 -3.13 7.53 -2.45
N LYS A 16 -2.74 8.35 -3.44
CA LYS A 16 -2.23 9.72 -3.20
C LYS A 16 -3.23 10.56 -2.40
N SER A 17 -4.52 10.48 -2.74
CA SER A 17 -5.58 11.18 -2.00
C SER A 17 -5.75 10.66 -0.57
N LEU A 18 -5.74 9.34 -0.37
CA LEU A 18 -5.88 8.70 0.95
C LEU A 18 -4.72 9.02 1.90
N TRP A 19 -3.51 9.13 1.37
CA TRP A 19 -2.32 9.41 2.19
C TRP A 19 -2.17 10.88 2.55
N PHE A 20 -2.98 11.77 1.97
CA PHE A 20 -2.90 13.22 2.18
C PHE A 20 -1.45 13.74 2.03
N THR A 21 -0.71 13.25 1.02
CA THR A 21 0.65 13.74 0.75
C THR A 21 0.57 15.03 -0.07
N LYS A 22 1.37 16.02 0.28
CA LYS A 22 1.61 17.18 -0.58
C LYS A 22 2.76 16.92 -1.57
N ASP A 23 3.68 16.04 -1.17
CA ASP A 23 4.86 15.65 -1.92
C ASP A 23 4.48 14.63 -3.01
N GLU A 24 5.22 14.64 -4.12
CA GLU A 24 5.04 13.66 -5.17
C GLU A 24 5.46 12.26 -4.69
N VAL A 25 4.56 11.30 -4.87
CA VAL A 25 4.86 9.87 -4.77
C VAL A 25 4.97 9.31 -6.19
N SER A 26 6.09 8.66 -6.48
CA SER A 26 6.28 7.96 -7.75
C SER A 26 6.04 6.46 -7.56
N PHE A 27 5.33 5.88 -8.54
CA PHE A 27 4.96 4.47 -8.54
C PHE A 27 5.69 3.76 -9.68
N VAL A 28 6.29 2.62 -9.38
CA VAL A 28 6.98 1.76 -10.36
C VAL A 28 6.40 0.37 -10.23
N ALA A 29 5.67 -0.10 -11.25
CA ALA A 29 5.19 -1.47 -11.27
C ALA A 29 6.38 -2.44 -11.42
N LEU A 30 6.55 -3.35 -10.47
CA LEU A 30 7.59 -4.38 -10.53
C LEU A 30 7.08 -5.64 -11.22
N ASN A 31 5.81 -6.01 -11.01
CA ASN A 31 5.12 -7.09 -11.72
C ASN A 31 3.59 -6.82 -11.77
N GLU A 32 2.75 -7.86 -11.91
CA GLU A 32 1.28 -7.73 -11.98
C GLU A 32 0.64 -7.29 -10.66
N ASP A 33 1.23 -7.65 -9.52
CA ASP A 33 0.62 -7.50 -8.19
C ASP A 33 1.47 -6.66 -7.22
N VAL A 34 2.71 -6.34 -7.59
CA VAL A 34 3.69 -5.63 -6.75
C VAL A 34 4.08 -4.30 -7.38
N ILE A 35 4.00 -3.26 -6.58
CA ILE A 35 4.35 -1.88 -6.95
C ILE A 35 5.39 -1.37 -5.96
N LEU A 36 6.44 -0.75 -6.49
CA LEU A 36 7.42 -0.01 -5.72
C LEU A 36 7.01 1.46 -5.66
N GLU A 37 6.94 1.97 -4.44
CA GLU A 37 6.56 3.34 -4.16
C GLU A 37 7.77 4.09 -3.65
N LYS A 38 8.08 5.23 -4.28
CA LYS A 38 9.18 6.08 -3.86
C LYS A 38 8.64 7.40 -3.32
N PHE A 39 9.05 7.68 -2.10
CA PHE A 39 8.70 8.89 -1.36
C PHE A 39 9.93 9.79 -1.28
N GLU A 40 9.75 11.08 -1.52
CA GLU A 40 10.82 12.07 -1.34
C GLU A 40 11.10 12.36 0.13
N ASN A 41 10.08 12.23 0.98
CA ASN A 41 10.15 12.52 2.40
C ASN A 41 10.02 11.24 3.26
N ILE A 42 11.03 11.00 4.10
CA ILE A 42 11.09 9.85 5.01
C ILE A 42 9.99 9.88 6.09
N GLU A 43 9.58 11.06 6.54
CA GLU A 43 8.51 11.23 7.53
C GLU A 43 7.16 10.86 6.93
N VAL A 44 6.91 11.27 5.67
CA VAL A 44 5.72 10.89 4.91
C VAL A 44 5.68 9.38 4.72
N ARG A 45 6.79 8.78 4.29
CA ARG A 45 6.93 7.32 4.17
C ARG A 45 6.63 6.61 5.49
N SER A 46 7.22 7.07 6.58
CA SER A 46 7.04 6.47 7.91
C SER A 46 5.59 6.56 8.37
N ARG A 47 4.95 7.72 8.21
CA ARG A 47 3.53 7.92 8.54
C ARG A 47 2.63 6.98 7.75
N ILE A 48 2.85 6.85 6.44
CA ILE A 48 2.03 5.99 5.57
C ILE A 48 2.20 4.52 5.93
N LEU A 49 3.42 4.07 6.20
CA LEU A 49 3.68 2.70 6.65
C LEU A 49 3.03 2.43 8.02
N ASN A 50 3.08 3.36 8.98
CA ASN A 50 2.47 3.17 10.29
C ASN A 50 0.93 3.10 10.27
N LEU A 51 0.30 3.56 9.19
CA LEU A 51 -1.16 3.55 9.00
C LEU A 51 -1.65 2.36 8.17
N MET A 52 -0.74 1.44 7.79
CA MET A 52 -1.09 0.23 7.06
C MET A 52 -2.00 -0.69 7.89
N PRO A 53 -2.74 -1.61 7.24
CA PRO A 53 -2.94 -1.75 5.80
C PRO A 53 -3.92 -0.71 5.26
N TRP A 54 -3.82 -0.44 3.95
CA TRP A 54 -4.74 0.48 3.27
C TRP A 54 -5.85 -0.31 2.60
N PHE A 55 -7.10 0.10 2.81
CA PHE A 55 -8.26 -0.53 2.20
C PHE A 55 -8.72 0.24 0.97
N PHE A 56 -8.76 -0.43 -0.19
CA PHE A 56 -9.16 0.16 -1.46
C PHE A 56 -9.96 -0.84 -2.30
N ASN A 57 -11.13 -0.43 -2.81
CA ASN A 57 -11.98 -1.23 -3.69
C ASN A 57 -12.21 -2.68 -3.19
N GLN A 58 -12.55 -2.82 -1.90
CA GLN A 58 -12.75 -4.12 -1.25
C GLN A 58 -11.49 -5.01 -1.17
N CYS A 59 -10.32 -4.46 -1.47
CA CYS A 59 -9.03 -5.12 -1.36
C CYS A 59 -8.20 -4.49 -0.24
N LEU A 60 -7.45 -5.31 0.49
CA LEU A 60 -6.44 -4.85 1.42
C LEU A 60 -5.10 -4.73 0.69
N PHE A 61 -4.47 -3.57 0.81
CA PHE A 61 -3.16 -3.30 0.28
C PHE A 61 -2.13 -3.38 1.41
N ALA A 62 -1.35 -4.45 1.38
CA ALA A 62 -0.23 -4.64 2.29
C ALA A 62 0.99 -3.88 1.76
N MET A 63 1.70 -3.20 2.67
CA MET A 63 2.90 -2.43 2.34
C MET A 63 4.04 -2.90 3.23
N LEU A 64 5.23 -3.01 2.66
CA LEU A 64 6.43 -3.39 3.40
C LEU A 64 7.55 -2.37 3.14
N PRO A 65 8.38 -2.06 4.14
CA PRO A 65 9.55 -1.22 3.93
C PRO A 65 10.48 -1.84 2.87
N PHE A 66 10.92 -1.03 1.91
CA PHE A 66 11.88 -1.48 0.91
C PHE A 66 13.25 -1.76 1.54
N ILE A 67 13.78 -2.95 1.29
CA ILE A 67 15.10 -3.42 1.69
C ILE A 67 15.97 -3.57 0.45
N LYS A 68 17.06 -2.78 0.38
CA LYS A 68 17.98 -2.80 -0.76
C LYS A 68 18.66 -4.16 -0.88
N GLY A 69 18.58 -4.77 -2.06
CA GLY A 69 19.20 -6.07 -2.35
C GLY A 69 18.36 -7.28 -1.98
N GLN A 70 17.17 -7.08 -1.39
CA GLN A 70 16.21 -8.14 -1.19
C GLN A 70 15.43 -8.40 -2.47
N GLU A 71 15.35 -9.67 -2.87
CA GLU A 71 14.52 -10.11 -3.99
C GLU A 71 13.03 -10.06 -3.64
N LEU A 72 12.17 -9.97 -4.66
CA LEU A 72 10.72 -9.85 -4.45
C LEU A 72 10.13 -11.05 -3.71
N ASP A 73 10.65 -12.24 -3.98
CA ASP A 73 10.21 -13.49 -3.33
C ASP A 73 10.57 -13.54 -1.84
N GLY A 74 11.48 -12.67 -1.38
CA GLY A 74 11.80 -12.52 0.03
C GLY A 74 10.80 -11.67 0.82
N TYR A 75 9.87 -10.98 0.14
CA TYR A 75 8.84 -10.18 0.81
C TYR A 75 7.58 -11.02 1.07
N ASP A 76 7.15 -11.08 2.32
CA ASP A 76 5.93 -11.76 2.71
C ASP A 76 4.77 -10.77 2.91
N PHE A 77 3.91 -10.68 1.90
CA PHE A 77 2.71 -9.83 1.94
C PHE A 77 1.48 -10.54 2.53
N ASN A 78 1.58 -11.81 2.93
CA ASN A 78 0.42 -12.62 3.34
C ASN A 78 -0.15 -12.21 4.71
N ILE A 79 0.62 -11.51 5.52
CA ILE A 79 0.23 -11.09 6.87
C ILE A 79 0.43 -9.58 7.01
N THR A 80 -0.59 -8.88 7.51
CA THR A 80 -0.48 -7.46 7.84
C THR A 80 -1.23 -7.17 9.15
N PRO A 81 -0.60 -6.46 10.11
CA PRO A 81 -1.27 -6.07 11.34
C PRO A 81 -2.27 -4.94 11.06
N PHE A 82 -3.50 -5.04 11.55
CA PHE A 82 -4.50 -3.99 11.40
C PHE A 82 -5.37 -3.82 12.63
N TRP A 83 -5.93 -2.62 12.79
CA TRP A 83 -6.84 -2.30 13.88
C TRP A 83 -8.26 -2.77 13.55
N ILE A 84 -8.85 -3.55 14.45
CA ILE A 84 -10.26 -3.95 14.38
C ILE A 84 -11.04 -3.12 15.38
N ARG A 85 -12.11 -2.46 14.92
CA ARG A 85 -13.07 -1.81 15.80
C ARG A 85 -14.27 -2.73 16.00
N ILE A 86 -14.45 -3.20 17.23
CA ILE A 86 -15.60 -4.03 17.61
C ILE A 86 -16.69 -3.11 18.15
N PHE A 87 -17.91 -3.31 17.68
CA PHE A 87 -19.10 -2.58 18.14
C PHE A 87 -19.99 -3.51 18.96
N ASN A 88 -20.74 -2.95 19.92
CA ASN A 88 -21.76 -3.66 20.71
C ASN A 88 -21.24 -4.93 21.42
N ILE A 89 -20.11 -4.79 22.11
CA ILE A 89 -19.66 -5.79 23.10
C ILE A 89 -20.62 -5.70 24.30
N PRO A 90 -21.10 -6.83 24.88
CA PRO A 90 -22.11 -6.82 25.94
C PRO A 90 -21.77 -5.96 27.16
#